data_AF-A0A933GZV6-F1
#
_entry.id   AF-A0A933GZV6-F1
#
_cell.length_a   1.000
_cell.length_b   1.000
_cell.length_c   1.000
_cell.angle_alpha   90.00
_cell.angle_beta   90.00
_cell.angle_gamma   90.00
#
_symmetry.space_group_name_H-M   'P 1'
#
loop_
_entity.id
_entity.type
_entity.pdbx_description
1 polymer ?
#
loop_
_entity_poly.entity_id
_entity_poly.type
_entity_poly.pdbx_seq_one_letter_code
_entity_poly.pdbx_strand_id
1 'polypeptide(L)'
;MTAIGFASLLVDGMPDEVKALGGPWASIANRVSGLTEDLEKDFRFGQSVIRLAGTYRMGGNVKGGTSTMWYPSNRLEYRAYDRWRRLEGIPRKKDRRAFKALLSLCERWRIGIRAANGATGAEVGRAVPHLGYVFRAAEKVLSQLPPSHLERPELAGVQFGGWGPDAAKGSAYDKNWVLLYDFALEGARRTFLGLLLHELGHAQEHAFGEEERARLSSAYSVLAEHSAFLGVEFLLDAKTRQILQLFAFNEFLAETYMIYVSQGGRLRGYVNSLDGPVGTAWRTVYEVFRDAFCGLEYV
;
A
#
# COMPACT_ATOMS: atom_id res chain seq x y z
N MET A 1 14.21 -15.93 -33.32
CA MET A 1 14.40 -15.36 -31.96
C MET A 1 14.42 -16.51 -30.98
N THR A 2 15.59 -16.84 -30.45
CA THR A 2 15.78 -17.96 -29.51
C THR A 2 15.49 -17.42 -28.11
N ALA A 3 14.46 -17.94 -27.44
CA ALA A 3 14.13 -17.55 -26.07
C ALA A 3 15.26 -18.02 -25.14
N ILE A 4 16.08 -17.09 -24.64
CA ILE A 4 17.00 -17.37 -23.54
C ILE A 4 16.13 -17.53 -22.29
N GLY A 5 15.88 -18.79 -21.91
CA GLY A 5 15.13 -19.12 -20.72
C GLY A 5 15.94 -18.80 -19.47
N PHE A 6 15.81 -17.59 -18.95
CA PHE A 6 16.18 -17.32 -17.56
C PHE A 6 15.21 -18.08 -16.67
N ALA A 7 15.71 -19.03 -15.88
CA ALA A 7 14.91 -19.72 -14.89
C ALA A 7 14.44 -18.69 -13.84
N SER A 8 13.17 -18.32 -13.87
CA SER A 8 12.60 -17.50 -12.81
C SER A 8 12.41 -18.35 -11.55
N LEU A 9 12.70 -17.73 -10.40
CA LEU A 9 12.28 -18.23 -9.10
C LEU A 9 10.89 -17.66 -8.82
N LEU A 10 9.87 -18.48 -9.04
CA LEU A 10 8.51 -18.18 -8.61
C LEU A 10 8.42 -18.22 -7.09
N VAL A 11 7.90 -17.16 -6.48
CA VAL A 11 7.77 -17.04 -5.02
C VAL A 11 6.31 -16.83 -4.64
N ASP A 12 5.77 -17.81 -3.92
CA ASP A 12 4.41 -17.79 -3.35
C ASP A 12 4.40 -17.26 -1.90
N GLY A 13 5.30 -16.32 -1.62
CA GLY A 13 5.60 -15.87 -0.25
C GLY A 13 4.69 -14.75 0.27
N MET A 14 4.12 -13.94 -0.61
CA MET A 14 3.34 -12.77 -0.21
C MET A 14 2.04 -13.16 0.54
N PRO A 15 1.63 -12.40 1.57
CA PRO A 15 0.39 -12.69 2.30
C PRO A 15 -0.84 -12.66 1.40
N ASP A 16 -1.85 -13.50 1.69
CA ASP A 16 -3.10 -13.55 0.94
C ASP A 16 -3.79 -12.17 0.87
N GLU A 17 -3.70 -11.37 1.92
CA GLU A 17 -4.27 -10.02 1.94
C GLU A 17 -3.58 -9.07 0.95
N VAL A 18 -2.29 -9.30 0.66
CA VAL A 18 -1.52 -8.57 -0.36
C VAL A 18 -1.91 -9.07 -1.75
N LYS A 19 -2.00 -10.39 -1.95
CA LYS A 19 -2.43 -10.99 -3.23
C LYS A 19 -3.83 -10.53 -3.63
N ALA A 20 -4.72 -10.37 -2.65
CA ALA A 20 -6.06 -9.88 -2.86
C ALA A 20 -6.13 -8.46 -3.43
N LEU A 21 -5.02 -7.68 -3.41
CA LEU A 21 -4.99 -6.28 -3.82
C LEU A 21 -5.47 -6.02 -5.24
N GLY A 22 -5.47 -6.97 -6.17
CA GLY A 22 -6.13 -6.70 -7.46
C GLY A 22 -7.21 -7.67 -7.87
N GLY A 23 -7.75 -8.41 -6.92
CA GLY A 23 -9.16 -8.71 -7.00
C GLY A 23 -10.00 -7.41 -6.87
N PRO A 24 -11.27 -7.42 -7.34
CA PRO A 24 -12.21 -6.35 -7.02
C PRO A 24 -12.43 -6.24 -5.50
N TRP A 25 -12.63 -5.02 -4.98
CA TRP A 25 -12.91 -4.83 -3.56
C TRP A 25 -14.39 -4.96 -3.24
N ALA A 26 -14.87 -6.20 -3.18
CA ALA A 26 -16.26 -6.54 -2.92
C ALA A 26 -16.81 -5.82 -1.67
N SER A 27 -17.94 -5.13 -1.83
CA SER A 27 -18.66 -4.52 -0.72
C SER A 27 -19.23 -5.58 0.22
N ILE A 28 -19.22 -5.28 1.51
CA ILE A 28 -19.88 -6.09 2.54
C ILE A 28 -21.09 -5.38 3.17
N ALA A 29 -21.53 -4.25 2.58
CA ALA A 29 -22.72 -3.50 3.01
C ALA A 29 -23.96 -4.39 3.13
N ASN A 30 -24.19 -5.28 2.17
CA ASN A 30 -25.30 -6.24 2.19
C ASN A 30 -25.21 -7.32 3.30
N ARG A 31 -24.05 -7.47 3.96
CA ARG A 31 -23.81 -8.46 5.03
C ARG A 31 -23.86 -7.85 6.43
N VAL A 32 -23.88 -6.53 6.54
CA VAL A 32 -23.78 -5.80 7.80
C VAL A 32 -24.98 -4.86 7.93
N SER A 33 -25.91 -5.20 8.84
CA SER A 33 -27.06 -4.34 9.13
C SER A 33 -26.61 -2.92 9.52
N GLY A 34 -27.14 -1.92 8.81
CA GLY A 34 -26.81 -0.50 9.02
C GLY A 34 -25.55 -0.01 8.28
N LEU A 35 -24.86 -0.87 7.52
CA LEU A 35 -23.75 -0.46 6.67
C LEU A 35 -24.27 -0.19 5.25
N THR A 36 -24.23 1.07 4.82
CA THR A 36 -24.45 1.45 3.42
C THR A 36 -23.13 1.38 2.64
N GLU A 37 -23.19 1.38 1.31
CA GLU A 37 -21.98 1.43 0.48
C GLU A 37 -21.14 2.70 0.75
N ASP A 38 -21.80 3.84 1.00
CA ASP A 38 -21.10 5.09 1.27
C ASP A 38 -20.44 5.08 2.66
N LEU A 39 -21.12 4.53 3.68
CA LEU A 39 -20.48 4.30 4.99
C LEU A 39 -19.31 3.33 4.89
N GLU A 40 -19.44 2.28 4.07
CA GLU A 40 -18.34 1.35 3.85
C GLU A 40 -17.16 2.04 3.19
N LYS A 41 -17.38 2.88 2.16
CA LYS A 41 -16.34 3.71 1.55
C LYS A 41 -15.68 4.56 2.65
N ASP A 42 -16.43 5.33 3.40
CA ASP A 42 -15.88 6.18 4.47
C ASP A 42 -15.00 5.39 5.45
N PHE A 43 -15.45 4.20 5.87
CA PHE A 43 -14.68 3.33 6.76
C PHE A 43 -13.40 2.80 6.10
N ARG A 44 -13.44 2.45 4.82
CA ARG A 44 -12.25 2.08 4.03
C ARG A 44 -11.23 3.23 4.02
N PHE A 45 -11.72 4.47 3.95
CA PHE A 45 -10.96 5.73 4.05
C PHE A 45 -10.71 6.19 5.51
N GLY A 46 -10.65 5.27 6.48
CA GLY A 46 -10.22 5.58 7.85
C GLY A 46 -11.21 6.39 8.69
N GLN A 47 -12.43 6.66 8.20
CA GLN A 47 -13.47 7.22 9.07
C GLN A 47 -13.89 6.17 10.10
N SER A 48 -14.17 6.63 11.30
CA SER A 48 -14.50 5.79 12.44
C SER A 48 -15.79 6.23 13.10
N VAL A 49 -16.45 5.32 13.81
CA VAL A 49 -17.58 5.67 14.69
C VAL A 49 -17.18 5.41 16.13
N ILE A 50 -17.20 6.46 16.94
CA ILE A 50 -16.87 6.42 18.36
C ILE A 50 -18.11 6.63 19.22
N ARG A 51 -18.09 6.01 20.41
CA ARG A 51 -19.12 6.18 21.43
C ARG A 51 -18.61 7.17 22.49
N LEU A 52 -19.39 8.21 22.73
CA LEU A 52 -19.17 9.19 23.80
C LEU A 52 -20.23 8.99 24.90
N ALA A 53 -20.14 9.76 25.98
CA ALA A 53 -21.15 9.74 27.05
C ALA A 53 -22.53 10.14 26.49
N GLY A 54 -23.41 9.15 26.32
CA GLY A 54 -24.79 9.34 25.83
C GLY A 54 -24.94 9.61 24.33
N THR A 55 -23.86 9.74 23.56
CA THR A 55 -23.91 10.11 22.12
C THR A 55 -22.92 9.30 21.28
N TYR A 56 -23.05 9.38 19.95
CA TYR A 56 -22.15 8.77 18.98
C TYR A 56 -21.65 9.83 18.00
N ARG A 57 -20.41 9.71 17.56
CA ARG A 57 -19.80 10.58 16.56
C ARG A 57 -19.13 9.74 15.49
N MET A 58 -19.30 10.14 14.24
CA MET A 58 -18.58 9.58 13.11
C MET A 58 -17.58 10.61 12.60
N GLY A 59 -16.37 10.18 12.30
CA GLY A 59 -15.32 11.06 11.86
C GLY A 59 -13.94 10.42 11.93
N GLY A 60 -12.95 11.24 11.61
CA GLY A 60 -11.55 10.86 11.54
C GLY A 60 -10.74 12.00 10.95
N ASN A 61 -9.49 11.72 10.63
CA ASN A 61 -8.67 12.69 9.92
C ASN A 61 -9.26 12.96 8.54
N VAL A 62 -9.48 14.24 8.24
CA VAL A 62 -9.93 14.67 6.92
C VAL A 62 -8.73 14.68 6.00
N LYS A 63 -8.94 14.34 4.72
CA LYS A 63 -7.90 14.40 3.71
C LYS A 63 -7.21 15.78 3.74
N GLY A 64 -5.95 15.85 4.20
CA GLY A 64 -5.07 17.01 3.97
C GLY A 64 -4.62 17.82 5.16
N GLY A 65 -4.78 17.34 6.41
CA GLY A 65 -4.19 18.06 7.54
C GLY A 65 -4.42 17.46 8.92
N THR A 66 -4.12 18.25 9.96
CA THR A 66 -4.40 17.97 11.39
C THR A 66 -5.89 18.02 11.74
N SER A 67 -6.72 18.40 10.79
CA SER A 67 -8.14 18.64 11.02
C SER A 67 -8.89 17.32 11.05
N THR A 68 -9.51 17.03 12.19
CA THR A 68 -10.52 15.98 12.30
C THR A 68 -11.91 16.61 12.15
N MET A 69 -12.78 16.02 11.33
CA MET A 69 -14.20 16.39 11.29
C MET A 69 -15.01 15.28 11.95
N TRP A 70 -15.90 15.68 12.86
CA TRP A 70 -16.77 14.77 13.61
C TRP A 70 -18.22 15.19 13.50
N TYR A 71 -19.05 14.33 12.94
CA TYR A 71 -20.47 14.56 12.74
C TYR A 71 -21.31 13.73 13.73
N PRO A 72 -22.52 14.19 14.10
CA PRO A 72 -23.46 13.37 14.84
C PRO A 72 -23.68 12.01 14.15
N SER A 73 -23.65 10.94 14.92
CA SER A 73 -23.89 9.57 14.47
C SER A 73 -24.84 8.88 15.43
N ASN A 74 -25.17 7.61 15.19
CA ASN A 74 -26.11 6.85 16.00
C ASN A 74 -25.57 5.46 16.39
N ARG A 75 -26.34 4.78 17.25
CA ARG A 75 -25.99 3.44 17.75
C ARG A 75 -25.93 2.38 16.65
N LEU A 76 -26.72 2.53 15.58
CA LEU A 76 -26.76 1.59 14.46
C LEU A 76 -25.45 1.66 13.68
N GLU A 77 -25.01 2.85 13.30
CA GLU A 77 -23.73 3.10 12.62
C GLU A 77 -22.54 2.63 13.46
N TYR A 78 -22.54 2.88 14.77
CA TYR A 78 -21.51 2.35 15.67
C TYR A 78 -21.41 0.82 15.63
N ARG A 79 -22.56 0.14 15.63
CA ARG A 79 -22.61 -1.34 15.51
C ARG A 79 -22.18 -1.80 14.13
N ALA A 80 -22.55 -1.07 13.08
CA ALA A 80 -22.14 -1.35 11.70
C ALA A 80 -20.61 -1.26 11.57
N TYR A 81 -20.01 -0.16 12.04
CA TYR A 81 -18.56 0.06 12.07
C TYR A 81 -17.82 -1.04 12.86
N ASP A 82 -18.28 -1.37 14.06
CA ASP A 82 -17.65 -2.43 14.88
C ASP A 82 -17.73 -3.81 14.22
N ARG A 83 -18.83 -4.12 13.53
CA ARG A 83 -18.99 -5.37 12.78
C ARG A 83 -18.15 -5.37 11.50
N TRP A 84 -18.17 -4.29 10.73
CA TRP A 84 -17.34 -4.08 9.54
C TRP A 84 -15.85 -4.28 9.89
N ARG A 85 -15.35 -3.61 10.93
CA ARG A 85 -13.95 -3.76 11.38
C ARG A 85 -13.57 -5.19 11.71
N ARG A 86 -14.47 -5.95 12.35
CA ARG A 86 -14.21 -7.36 12.67
C ARG A 86 -14.12 -8.22 11.42
N LEU A 87 -14.97 -7.96 10.42
CA LEU A 87 -14.93 -8.65 9.14
C LEU A 87 -13.68 -8.28 8.32
N GLU A 88 -13.23 -7.03 8.39
CA GLU A 88 -11.94 -6.55 7.86
C GLU A 88 -10.73 -7.05 8.67
N GLY A 89 -10.95 -7.79 9.77
CA GLY A 89 -9.88 -8.30 10.61
C GLY A 89 -9.08 -7.19 11.31
N ILE A 90 -9.68 -6.08 11.70
CA ILE A 90 -9.01 -4.95 12.35
C ILE A 90 -9.25 -5.01 13.87
N PRO A 91 -8.46 -5.79 14.64
CA PRO A 91 -8.68 -5.96 16.07
C PRO A 91 -8.39 -4.68 16.85
N ARG A 92 -9.12 -4.46 17.95
CA ARG A 92 -8.82 -3.40 18.95
C ARG A 92 -7.76 -3.81 19.97
N LYS A 93 -7.06 -4.93 19.74
CA LYS A 93 -6.13 -5.51 20.72
C LYS A 93 -4.71 -5.03 20.46
N LYS A 94 -4.00 -4.75 21.55
CA LYS A 94 -2.56 -4.50 21.51
C LYS A 94 -1.84 -5.77 21.10
N ASP A 95 -0.89 -5.68 20.16
CA ASP A 95 -0.02 -6.78 19.79
C ASP A 95 1.44 -6.36 19.86
N ARG A 96 2.00 -6.43 21.08
CA ARG A 96 3.41 -6.11 21.32
C ARG A 96 4.36 -7.09 20.64
N ARG A 97 3.90 -8.31 20.31
CA ARG A 97 4.75 -9.31 19.63
C ARG A 97 4.93 -8.94 18.16
N ALA A 98 3.85 -8.53 17.49
CA ALA A 98 3.91 -8.02 16.13
C ALA A 98 4.86 -6.82 16.02
N PHE A 99 4.77 -5.86 16.95
CA PHE A 99 5.67 -4.72 16.97
C PHE A 99 7.15 -5.12 17.17
N LYS A 100 7.44 -6.03 18.11
CA LYS A 100 8.80 -6.54 18.31
C LYS A 100 9.35 -7.25 17.08
N ALA A 101 8.53 -8.05 16.39
CA ALA A 101 8.93 -8.74 15.18
C ALA A 101 9.30 -7.75 14.07
N LEU A 102 8.45 -6.74 13.84
CA LEU A 102 8.74 -5.67 12.89
C LEU A 102 10.02 -4.92 13.25
N LEU A 103 10.17 -4.53 14.52
CA LEU A 103 11.37 -3.82 14.99
C LEU A 103 12.64 -4.62 14.75
N SER A 104 12.65 -5.91 15.10
CA SER A 104 13.82 -6.77 14.88
C SER A 104 14.12 -6.99 13.38
N LEU A 105 13.09 -7.04 12.53
CA LEU A 105 13.29 -7.10 11.08
C LEU A 105 13.91 -5.80 10.57
N CYS A 106 13.38 -4.65 10.96
CA CYS A 106 13.90 -3.35 10.55
C CYS A 106 15.33 -3.10 11.07
N GLU A 107 15.64 -3.48 12.32
CA GLU A 107 16.99 -3.39 12.88
C GLU A 107 18.02 -4.22 12.08
N ARG A 108 17.65 -5.43 11.66
CA ARG A 108 18.51 -6.28 10.81
C ARG A 108 18.92 -5.58 9.53
N TRP A 109 17.99 -4.88 8.90
CA TRP A 109 18.19 -4.19 7.63
C TRP A 109 18.53 -2.70 7.79
N ARG A 110 18.75 -2.23 9.02
CA ARG A 110 19.04 -0.81 9.35
C ARG A 110 17.96 0.18 8.89
N ILE A 111 16.72 -0.28 8.83
CA ILE A 111 15.55 0.54 8.53
C ILE A 111 15.07 1.18 9.84
N GLY A 112 14.96 2.51 9.88
CA GLY A 112 14.42 3.22 11.04
C GLY A 112 12.93 3.00 11.22
N ILE A 113 12.44 2.99 12.47
CA ILE A 113 11.00 3.00 12.78
C ILE A 113 10.68 4.23 13.64
N ARG A 114 9.65 4.99 13.24
CA ARG A 114 9.16 6.17 13.98
C ARG A 114 7.65 6.18 14.14
N ALA A 115 7.19 6.89 15.17
CA ALA A 115 5.79 7.28 15.33
C ALA A 115 5.60 8.76 14.99
N ALA A 116 4.34 9.15 14.81
CA ALA A 116 3.86 10.52 14.61
C ALA A 116 4.55 11.60 15.46
N ASN A 117 4.77 11.31 16.74
CA ASN A 117 5.28 12.24 17.74
C ASN A 117 6.82 12.26 17.82
N GLY A 118 7.50 11.69 16.82
CA GLY A 118 8.96 11.55 16.81
C GLY A 118 9.49 10.43 17.71
N ALA A 119 8.61 9.66 18.39
CA ALA A 119 9.04 8.49 19.14
C ALA A 119 9.73 7.48 18.20
N THR A 120 10.80 6.85 18.67
CA THR A 120 11.62 5.95 17.84
C THR A 120 11.76 4.58 18.49
N GLY A 121 12.05 3.56 17.68
CA GLY A 121 12.30 2.20 18.16
C GLY A 121 11.19 1.70 19.10
N ALA A 122 11.57 1.17 20.27
CA ALA A 122 10.64 0.57 21.23
C ALA A 122 9.49 1.49 21.72
N GLU A 123 9.65 2.80 21.61
CA GLU A 123 8.65 3.79 22.06
C GLU A 123 7.44 3.88 21.11
N VAL A 124 7.63 3.53 19.84
CA VAL A 124 6.56 3.53 18.83
C VAL A 124 5.41 2.60 19.24
N GLY A 125 5.72 1.36 19.62
CA GLY A 125 4.70 0.40 20.09
C GLY A 125 3.98 0.82 21.37
N ARG A 126 4.52 1.79 22.13
CA ARG A 126 3.84 2.40 23.28
C ARG A 126 2.94 3.55 22.85
N ALA A 127 3.38 4.36 21.88
CA ALA A 127 2.66 5.51 21.35
C ALA A 127 1.39 5.09 20.57
N VAL A 128 1.46 3.99 19.81
CA VAL A 128 0.34 3.52 18.96
C VAL A 128 -0.05 2.07 19.28
N PRO A 129 -0.54 1.79 20.50
CA PRO A 129 -0.62 0.44 21.01
C PRO A 129 -1.68 -0.44 20.34
N HIS A 130 -2.66 0.15 19.64
CA HIS A 130 -3.78 -0.57 19.01
C HIS A 130 -3.51 -0.98 17.55
N LEU A 131 -2.32 -0.67 17.02
CA LEU A 131 -1.92 -0.94 15.64
C LEU A 131 -1.19 -2.28 15.47
N GLY A 132 -1.48 -3.25 16.34
CA GLY A 132 -0.82 -4.56 16.31
C GLY A 132 -0.91 -5.27 14.94
N TYR A 133 -2.05 -5.13 14.27
CA TYR A 133 -2.26 -5.73 12.94
C TYR A 133 -1.47 -5.01 11.84
N VAL A 134 -1.30 -3.68 11.94
CA VAL A 134 -0.49 -2.88 11.01
C VAL A 134 0.95 -3.34 11.07
N PHE A 135 1.51 -3.47 12.28
CA PHE A 135 2.89 -3.93 12.45
C PHE A 135 3.10 -5.34 11.90
N ARG A 136 2.13 -6.23 12.13
CA ARG A 136 2.16 -7.59 11.59
C ARG A 136 2.07 -7.60 10.06
N ALA A 137 1.23 -6.75 9.47
CA ALA A 137 1.09 -6.64 8.04
C ALA A 137 2.37 -6.10 7.39
N ALA A 138 2.95 -5.03 7.94
CA ALA A 138 4.22 -4.49 7.48
C ALA A 138 5.36 -5.50 7.60
N GLU A 139 5.48 -6.19 8.75
CA GLU A 139 6.51 -7.20 8.97
C GLU A 139 6.42 -8.34 7.95
N LYS A 140 5.21 -8.87 7.74
CA LYS A 140 4.98 -9.89 6.73
C LYS A 140 5.37 -9.41 5.33
N VAL A 141 4.94 -8.23 4.90
CA VAL A 141 5.32 -7.68 3.58
C VAL A 141 6.84 -7.58 3.45
N LEU A 142 7.49 -6.88 4.38
CA LEU A 142 8.93 -6.62 4.33
C LEU A 142 9.73 -7.92 4.38
N SER A 143 9.27 -8.94 5.14
CA SER A 143 9.96 -10.24 5.24
C SER A 143 10.00 -11.03 3.93
N GLN A 144 9.11 -10.70 2.98
CA GLN A 144 8.99 -11.38 1.69
C GLN A 144 9.66 -10.62 0.55
N LEU A 145 10.14 -9.40 0.80
CA LEU A 145 10.92 -8.64 -0.18
C LEU A 145 12.36 -9.16 -0.24
N PRO A 146 13.01 -9.11 -1.41
CA PRO A 146 14.41 -9.49 -1.52
C PRO A 146 15.31 -8.53 -0.70
N PRO A 147 16.45 -9.01 -0.18
CA PRO A 147 17.38 -8.19 0.61
C PRO A 147 17.79 -6.86 -0.06
N SER A 148 17.99 -6.86 -1.38
CA SER A 148 18.34 -5.67 -2.16
C SER A 148 17.29 -4.55 -2.11
N HIS A 149 16.06 -4.85 -1.66
CA HIS A 149 15.00 -3.88 -1.44
C HIS A 149 14.97 -3.31 -0.03
N LEU A 150 15.53 -4.05 0.93
CA LEU A 150 15.57 -3.69 2.34
C LEU A 150 16.89 -3.00 2.73
N GLU A 151 17.99 -3.30 2.05
CA GLU A 151 19.33 -2.78 2.35
C GLU A 151 19.64 -1.41 1.72
N ARG A 152 18.76 -0.89 0.88
CA ARG A 152 19.06 0.28 0.04
C ARG A 152 19.00 1.61 0.81
N PRO A 153 19.83 2.61 0.46
CA PRO A 153 19.78 3.94 1.05
C PRO A 153 18.44 4.67 0.88
N GLU A 154 17.69 4.35 -0.18
CA GLU A 154 16.37 4.90 -0.50
C GLU A 154 15.28 4.41 0.47
N LEU A 155 15.56 3.40 1.30
CA LEU A 155 14.66 2.96 2.37
C LEU A 155 15.29 3.17 3.75
N ALA A 156 15.46 4.44 4.12
CA ALA A 156 16.04 4.81 5.40
C ALA A 156 15.11 4.49 6.59
N GLY A 157 13.79 4.47 6.39
CA GLY A 157 12.87 4.17 7.48
C GLY A 157 11.39 4.14 7.12
N VAL A 158 10.58 3.73 8.10
CA VAL A 158 9.12 3.73 8.04
C VAL A 158 8.56 4.49 9.25
N GLN A 159 7.63 5.41 8.99
CA GLN A 159 6.87 6.10 10.02
C GLN A 159 5.44 5.58 10.07
N PHE A 160 4.97 5.24 11.26
CA PHE A 160 3.57 4.89 11.52
C PHE A 160 2.90 6.03 12.28
N GLY A 161 2.04 6.74 11.57
CA GLY A 161 1.08 7.70 12.06
C GLY A 161 1.50 9.13 11.84
N GLY A 162 0.67 10.03 12.37
CA GLY A 162 0.87 11.46 12.32
C GLY A 162 0.25 12.07 11.09
N TRP A 163 0.65 13.30 10.83
CA TRP A 163 0.13 14.13 9.75
C TRP A 163 1.30 14.82 9.03
N GLY A 164 1.10 15.08 7.74
CA GLY A 164 2.01 15.83 6.90
C GLY A 164 1.23 16.70 5.91
N PRO A 165 1.91 17.54 5.12
CA PRO A 165 1.27 18.33 4.05
C PRO A 165 0.50 17.44 3.06
N ASP A 166 0.95 16.19 2.88
CA ASP A 166 0.32 15.18 2.04
C ASP A 166 -0.60 14.20 2.80
N ALA A 167 -1.02 14.52 4.03
CA ALA A 167 -1.93 13.66 4.81
C ALA A 167 -3.23 13.30 4.07
N ALA A 168 -3.62 14.10 3.07
CA ALA A 168 -4.75 13.83 2.16
C ALA A 168 -4.64 12.52 1.40
N LYS A 169 -3.41 12.11 1.10
CA LYS A 169 -3.11 10.92 0.31
C LYS A 169 -3.03 9.66 1.19
N GLY A 170 -2.99 9.84 2.52
CA GLY A 170 -2.89 8.73 3.47
C GLY A 170 -1.47 8.22 3.69
N SER A 171 -0.57 8.45 2.74
CA SER A 171 0.85 8.16 2.84
C SER A 171 1.68 9.15 2.04
N ALA A 172 3.00 9.10 2.23
CA ALA A 172 3.98 9.79 1.39
C ALA A 172 5.34 9.11 1.48
N TYR A 173 6.18 9.36 0.48
CA TYR A 173 7.60 9.04 0.49
C TYR A 173 8.39 10.35 0.52
N ASP A 174 9.12 10.59 1.62
CA ASP A 174 9.92 11.82 1.80
C ASP A 174 11.27 11.50 2.43
N LYS A 175 12.35 12.04 1.87
CA LYS A 175 13.73 11.88 2.36
C LYS A 175 14.10 10.41 2.68
N ASN A 176 13.69 9.48 1.81
CA ASN A 176 13.92 8.04 1.95
C ASN A 176 13.11 7.40 3.10
N TRP A 177 12.04 8.04 3.57
CA TRP A 177 11.11 7.49 4.55
C TRP A 177 9.77 7.18 3.90
N VAL A 178 9.26 5.97 4.19
CA VAL A 178 7.87 5.62 3.94
C VAL A 178 7.02 6.12 5.10
N LEU A 179 6.18 7.12 4.85
CA LEU A 179 5.32 7.75 5.85
C LEU A 179 3.89 7.24 5.68
N LEU A 180 3.39 6.47 6.65
CA LEU A 180 2.00 6.01 6.65
C LEU A 180 1.21 6.75 7.72
N TYR A 181 0.37 7.69 7.31
CA TYR A 181 -0.38 8.57 8.21
C TYR A 181 -1.55 7.85 8.89
N ASP A 182 -2.08 8.44 9.95
CA ASP A 182 -3.18 7.86 10.75
C ASP A 182 -4.37 7.42 9.90
N PHE A 183 -4.66 8.16 8.83
CA PHE A 183 -5.65 7.79 7.82
C PHE A 183 -5.47 6.35 7.29
N ALA A 184 -4.25 5.98 6.91
CA ALA A 184 -3.94 4.65 6.39
C ALA A 184 -3.99 3.59 7.49
N LEU A 185 -3.66 3.98 8.71
CA LEU A 185 -3.59 3.11 9.88
C LEU A 185 -4.95 2.80 10.49
N GLU A 186 -5.94 3.66 10.29
CA GLU A 186 -7.32 3.47 10.78
C GLU A 186 -8.27 2.96 9.70
N GLY A 187 -7.86 3.03 8.43
CA GLY A 187 -8.60 2.52 7.28
C GLY A 187 -8.60 1.00 7.17
N ALA A 188 -9.13 0.52 6.04
CA ALA A 188 -9.14 -0.91 5.77
C ALA A 188 -7.73 -1.48 5.57
N ARG A 189 -7.56 -2.78 5.85
CA ARG A 189 -6.28 -3.46 5.66
C ARG A 189 -5.75 -3.33 4.24
N ARG A 190 -6.64 -3.43 3.26
CA ARG A 190 -6.29 -3.29 1.84
C ARG A 190 -5.67 -1.93 1.54
N THR A 191 -6.25 -0.86 2.08
CA THR A 191 -5.73 0.50 1.93
C THR A 191 -4.36 0.66 2.54
N PHE A 192 -4.17 0.17 3.76
CA PHE A 192 -2.85 0.14 4.39
C PHE A 192 -1.81 -0.59 3.54
N LEU A 193 -2.11 -1.81 3.08
CA LEU A 193 -1.18 -2.64 2.31
C LEU A 193 -0.83 -2.03 0.95
N GLY A 194 -1.84 -1.51 0.24
CA GLY A 194 -1.61 -0.84 -1.05
C GLY A 194 -0.77 0.41 -0.90
N LEU A 195 -1.05 1.26 0.11
CA LEU A 195 -0.24 2.45 0.38
C LEU A 195 1.19 2.08 0.80
N LEU A 196 1.37 1.08 1.67
CA LEU A 196 2.71 0.61 2.06
C LEU A 196 3.54 0.18 0.85
N LEU A 197 2.98 -0.67 -0.02
CA LEU A 197 3.68 -1.16 -1.21
C LEU A 197 3.91 -0.05 -2.24
N HIS A 198 2.97 0.88 -2.38
CA HIS A 198 3.12 2.05 -3.25
C HIS A 198 4.31 2.93 -2.81
N GLU A 199 4.40 3.26 -1.52
CA GLU A 199 5.52 4.08 -1.02
C GLU A 199 6.86 3.33 -1.08
N LEU A 200 6.87 2.01 -0.87
CA LEU A 200 8.06 1.19 -1.14
C LEU A 200 8.44 1.22 -2.63
N GLY A 201 7.44 1.34 -3.51
CA GLY A 201 7.63 1.57 -4.93
C GLY A 201 8.34 2.88 -5.25
N HIS A 202 8.10 3.95 -4.49
CA HIS A 202 8.88 5.19 -4.61
C HIS A 202 10.35 5.00 -4.18
N ALA A 203 10.61 4.20 -3.15
CA ALA A 203 11.99 3.84 -2.79
C ALA A 203 12.69 3.06 -3.94
N GLN A 204 11.97 2.19 -4.66
CA GLN A 204 12.50 1.55 -5.88
C GLN A 204 12.67 2.52 -7.03
N GLU A 205 11.75 3.44 -7.21
CA GLU A 205 11.81 4.45 -8.26
C GLU A 205 13.08 5.29 -8.14
N HIS A 206 13.42 5.72 -6.92
CA HIS A 206 14.65 6.46 -6.62
C HIS A 206 15.92 5.61 -6.77
N ALA A 207 15.83 4.29 -6.63
CA ALA A 207 16.97 3.38 -6.72
C ALA A 207 17.35 3.01 -8.16
N PHE A 208 16.49 3.29 -9.15
CA PHE A 208 16.82 3.03 -10.55
C PHE A 208 17.97 3.91 -11.04
N GLY A 209 18.94 3.30 -11.71
CA GLY A 209 20.02 4.00 -12.39
C GLY A 209 19.52 4.81 -13.59
N GLU A 210 20.39 5.67 -14.12
CA GLU A 210 20.07 6.53 -15.26
C GLU A 210 19.61 5.73 -16.49
N GLU A 211 20.31 4.62 -16.81
CA GLU A 211 19.96 3.75 -17.93
C GLU A 211 18.57 3.12 -17.77
N GLU A 212 18.27 2.59 -16.58
CA GLU A 212 16.98 1.99 -16.27
C GLU A 212 15.85 3.01 -16.35
N ARG A 213 16.05 4.21 -15.77
CA ARG A 213 15.08 5.30 -15.84
C ARG A 213 14.84 5.76 -17.28
N ALA A 214 15.88 5.82 -18.12
CA ALA A 214 15.73 6.14 -19.53
C ALA A 214 14.88 5.10 -20.28
N ARG A 215 15.14 3.81 -20.05
CA ARG A 215 14.34 2.70 -20.62
C ARG A 215 12.88 2.77 -20.17
N LEU A 216 12.66 2.96 -18.87
CA LEU A 216 11.33 3.07 -18.27
C LEU A 216 10.58 4.31 -18.77
N SER A 217 11.25 5.45 -18.89
CA SER A 217 10.65 6.70 -19.41
C SER A 217 10.24 6.56 -20.87
N SER A 218 11.08 5.93 -21.70
CA SER A 218 10.75 5.68 -23.11
C SER A 218 9.54 4.76 -23.25
N ALA A 219 9.49 3.68 -22.47
CA ALA A 219 8.33 2.79 -22.42
C ALA A 219 7.08 3.53 -21.92
N TYR A 220 7.20 4.32 -20.86
CA TYR A 220 6.10 5.09 -20.29
C TYR A 220 5.47 6.06 -21.31
N SER A 221 6.26 6.74 -22.14
CA SER A 221 5.72 7.63 -23.18
C SER A 221 4.78 6.90 -24.14
N VAL A 222 5.13 5.68 -24.56
CA VAL A 222 4.28 4.83 -25.40
C VAL A 222 3.01 4.43 -24.65
N LEU A 223 3.13 4.01 -23.39
CA LEU A 223 1.97 3.63 -22.58
C LEU A 223 1.02 4.81 -22.34
N ALA A 224 1.56 6.00 -22.12
CA ALA A 224 0.79 7.23 -21.93
C ALA A 224 0.03 7.64 -23.19
N GLU A 225 0.68 7.60 -24.36
CA GLU A 225 0.06 7.87 -25.65
C GLU A 225 -1.16 6.98 -25.90
N HIS A 226 -1.07 5.70 -25.50
CA HIS A 226 -2.13 4.72 -25.67
C HIS A 226 -3.07 4.55 -24.46
N SER A 227 -2.87 5.30 -23.37
CA SER A 227 -3.58 5.13 -22.09
C SER A 227 -3.60 3.68 -21.59
N ALA A 228 -2.53 2.93 -21.83
CA ALA A 228 -2.44 1.49 -21.61
C ALA A 228 -1.90 1.15 -20.20
N PHE A 229 -2.62 1.60 -19.17
CA PHE A 229 -2.21 1.45 -17.77
C PHE A 229 -2.98 0.35 -17.03
N LEU A 230 -2.34 -0.29 -16.06
CA LEU A 230 -2.97 -1.31 -15.21
C LEU A 230 -3.28 -0.72 -13.83
N GLY A 231 -4.52 -0.30 -13.62
CA GLY A 231 -4.97 0.25 -12.34
C GLY A 231 -5.34 -0.84 -11.33
N VAL A 232 -5.05 -0.58 -10.06
CA VAL A 232 -5.44 -1.44 -8.93
C VAL A 232 -6.13 -0.61 -7.86
N GLU A 233 -7.30 -1.06 -7.42
CA GLU A 233 -8.04 -0.39 -6.35
C GLU A 233 -7.41 -0.68 -4.99
N PHE A 234 -6.88 0.33 -4.30
CA PHE A 234 -6.39 0.19 -2.91
C PHE A 234 -6.70 1.42 -2.05
N LEU A 235 -6.76 2.60 -2.66
CA LEU A 235 -7.26 3.83 -2.05
C LEU A 235 -8.42 4.40 -2.87
N LEU A 236 -8.20 4.54 -4.17
CA LEU A 236 -9.21 4.98 -5.14
C LEU A 236 -9.55 3.81 -6.05
N ASP A 237 -10.63 3.93 -6.83
CA ASP A 237 -10.96 2.92 -7.83
C ASP A 237 -9.85 2.77 -8.88
N ALA A 238 -9.83 1.61 -9.53
CA ALA A 238 -8.80 1.26 -10.50
C ALA A 238 -8.69 2.27 -11.65
N LYS A 239 -9.80 2.86 -12.10
CA LYS A 239 -9.81 3.82 -13.20
C LYS A 239 -9.19 5.15 -12.77
N THR A 240 -9.52 5.64 -11.58
CA THR A 240 -8.85 6.83 -11.04
C THR A 240 -7.35 6.60 -10.83
N ARG A 241 -6.93 5.39 -10.42
CA ARG A 241 -5.50 5.07 -10.35
C ARG A 241 -4.82 5.07 -11.72
N GLN A 242 -5.45 4.53 -12.78
CA GLN A 242 -4.92 4.64 -14.16
C GLN A 242 -4.71 6.10 -14.59
N ILE A 243 -5.62 7.00 -14.20
CA ILE A 243 -5.49 8.43 -14.50
C ILE A 243 -4.28 9.03 -13.78
N LEU A 244 -4.02 8.65 -12.53
CA LEU A 244 -2.83 9.11 -11.81
C LEU A 244 -1.55 8.59 -12.48
N GLN A 245 -1.52 7.31 -12.87
CA GLN A 245 -0.40 6.74 -13.63
C GLN A 245 -0.16 7.49 -14.95
N LEU A 246 -1.21 7.91 -15.66
CA LEU A 246 -1.10 8.65 -16.92
C LEU A 246 -0.43 10.03 -16.76
N PHE A 247 -0.63 10.69 -15.63
CA PHE A 247 -0.14 12.06 -15.43
C PHE A 247 1.17 12.15 -14.64
N ALA A 248 1.64 11.06 -14.05
CA ALA A 248 2.83 11.08 -13.19
C ALA A 248 3.66 9.79 -13.36
N PHE A 249 4.82 9.94 -14.01
CA PHE A 249 5.75 8.82 -14.26
C PHE A 249 6.21 8.13 -12.97
N ASN A 250 6.49 8.89 -11.91
CA ASN A 250 6.88 8.36 -10.62
C ASN A 250 5.74 7.56 -9.94
N GLU A 251 4.49 8.00 -10.08
CA GLU A 251 3.32 7.25 -9.59
C GLU A 251 3.12 5.95 -10.38
N PHE A 252 3.33 6.00 -11.70
CA PHE A 252 3.32 4.80 -12.55
C PHE A 252 4.35 3.77 -12.08
N LEU A 253 5.58 4.17 -11.78
CA LEU A 253 6.62 3.26 -11.29
C LEU A 253 6.29 2.72 -9.89
N ALA A 254 5.82 3.56 -8.98
CA ALA A 254 5.43 3.15 -7.64
C ALA A 254 4.25 2.16 -7.64
N GLU A 255 3.24 2.39 -8.48
CA GLU A 255 2.13 1.45 -8.64
C GLU A 255 2.56 0.16 -9.36
N THR A 256 3.46 0.24 -10.35
CA THR A 256 4.00 -0.94 -11.02
C THR A 256 4.74 -1.83 -10.02
N TYR A 257 5.52 -1.26 -9.10
CA TYR A 257 6.12 -1.99 -7.98
C TYR A 257 5.08 -2.74 -7.15
N MET A 258 4.05 -2.02 -6.69
CA MET A 258 2.96 -2.61 -5.90
C MET A 258 2.28 -3.75 -6.67
N ILE A 259 2.00 -3.58 -7.96
CA ILE A 259 1.37 -4.58 -8.81
C ILE A 259 2.28 -5.79 -9.00
N TYR A 260 3.57 -5.58 -9.23
CA TYR A 260 4.57 -6.64 -9.38
C TYR A 260 4.64 -7.52 -8.14
N VAL A 261 4.70 -6.88 -6.96
CA VAL A 261 4.76 -7.57 -5.66
C VAL A 261 3.46 -8.27 -5.32
N SER A 262 2.33 -7.58 -5.47
CA SER A 262 1.04 -8.12 -5.06
C SER A 262 0.47 -9.13 -6.02
N GLN A 263 0.75 -9.00 -7.32
CA GLN A 263 0.04 -9.72 -8.37
C GLN A 263 0.94 -9.98 -9.59
N GLY A 264 2.19 -10.40 -9.36
CA GLY A 264 3.15 -10.67 -10.45
C GLY A 264 2.58 -11.60 -11.53
N GLY A 265 1.83 -12.63 -11.15
CA GLY A 265 1.10 -13.51 -12.07
C GLY A 265 0.12 -12.77 -13.00
N ARG A 266 -0.70 -11.88 -12.44
CA ARG A 266 -1.65 -11.07 -13.23
C ARG A 266 -0.92 -10.07 -14.13
N LEU A 267 0.11 -9.40 -13.61
CA LEU A 267 0.90 -8.45 -14.40
C LEU A 267 1.52 -9.14 -15.61
N ARG A 268 2.18 -10.28 -15.40
CA ARG A 268 2.75 -11.09 -16.48
C ARG A 268 1.69 -11.53 -17.50
N GLY A 269 0.53 -11.98 -17.04
CA GLY A 269 -0.60 -12.33 -17.92
C GLY A 269 -1.08 -11.14 -18.76
N TYR A 270 -1.19 -9.95 -18.14
CA TYR A 270 -1.55 -8.70 -18.81
C TYR A 270 -0.50 -8.33 -19.87
N VAL A 271 0.79 -8.31 -19.52
CA VAL A 271 1.90 -8.02 -20.45
C VAL A 271 1.89 -8.97 -21.65
N ASN A 272 1.67 -10.27 -21.42
CA ASN A 272 1.64 -11.29 -22.47
C ASN A 272 0.40 -11.23 -23.37
N SER A 273 -0.67 -10.55 -22.94
CA SER A 273 -1.89 -10.35 -23.72
C SER A 273 -1.81 -9.15 -24.68
N LEU A 274 -0.74 -8.35 -24.61
CA LEU A 274 -0.58 -7.12 -25.36
C LEU A 274 0.39 -7.32 -26.52
N ASP A 275 0.01 -6.80 -27.69
CA ASP A 275 0.81 -6.85 -28.91
C ASP A 275 1.34 -5.46 -29.30
N GLY A 276 2.20 -5.43 -30.32
CA GLY A 276 2.66 -4.20 -30.95
C GLY A 276 3.52 -3.29 -30.05
N PRO A 277 3.46 -1.97 -30.25
CA PRO A 277 4.24 -1.00 -29.48
C PRO A 277 3.94 -1.04 -27.98
N VAL A 278 2.67 -1.14 -27.61
CA VAL A 278 2.22 -1.22 -26.20
C VAL A 278 2.75 -2.47 -25.53
N GLY A 279 2.63 -3.64 -26.17
CA GLY A 279 3.18 -4.89 -25.64
C GLY A 279 4.70 -4.85 -25.49
N THR A 280 5.41 -4.18 -26.42
CA THR A 280 6.86 -3.98 -26.32
C THR A 280 7.24 -3.08 -25.14
N ALA A 281 6.53 -1.97 -24.96
CA ALA A 281 6.75 -1.06 -23.84
C ALA A 281 6.51 -1.75 -22.48
N TRP A 282 5.41 -2.50 -22.34
CA TRP A 282 5.12 -3.25 -21.12
C TRP A 282 6.12 -4.37 -20.84
N ARG A 283 6.63 -5.07 -21.86
CA ARG A 283 7.71 -6.05 -21.70
C ARG A 283 8.98 -5.40 -21.18
N THR A 284 9.36 -4.22 -21.70
CA THR A 284 10.50 -3.45 -21.16
C THR A 284 10.31 -3.11 -19.69
N VAL A 285 9.14 -2.60 -19.30
CA VAL A 285 8.82 -2.28 -17.90
C VAL A 285 8.92 -3.53 -17.04
N TYR A 286 8.29 -4.62 -17.46
CA TYR A 286 8.28 -5.89 -16.74
C TYR A 286 9.70 -6.44 -16.53
N GLU A 287 10.53 -6.43 -17.58
CA GLU A 287 11.92 -6.88 -17.52
C GLU A 287 12.75 -6.05 -16.54
N VAL A 288 12.67 -4.71 -16.59
CA VAL A 288 13.40 -3.84 -15.67
C VAL A 288 13.00 -4.11 -14.22
N PHE A 289 11.70 -4.27 -13.93
CA PHE A 289 11.25 -4.63 -12.58
C PHE A 289 11.73 -6.02 -12.18
N ARG A 290 11.56 -7.03 -13.04
CA ARG A 290 12.03 -8.40 -12.77
C ARG A 290 13.53 -8.42 -12.44
N ASP A 291 14.34 -7.68 -13.19
CA ASP A 291 15.78 -7.61 -12.98
C ASP A 291 16.10 -6.88 -11.64
N ALA A 292 15.36 -5.82 -11.30
CA ALA A 292 15.45 -5.15 -10.00
C ALA A 292 15.05 -6.05 -8.81
N PHE A 293 14.21 -7.06 -9.05
CA PHE A 293 13.89 -8.13 -8.09
C PHE A 293 14.83 -9.35 -8.21
N CYS A 294 15.95 -9.23 -8.93
CA CYS A 294 16.93 -10.29 -9.14
C CYS A 294 16.33 -11.57 -9.77
N GLY A 295 15.33 -11.43 -10.64
CA GLY A 295 14.65 -12.54 -11.30
C GLY A 295 13.51 -13.18 -10.48
N LEU A 296 13.28 -12.71 -9.25
CA LEU A 296 12.20 -13.18 -8.38
C LEU A 296 10.84 -12.70 -8.90
N GLU A 297 9.93 -13.64 -9.14
CA GLU A 297 8.59 -13.34 -9.63
C GLU A 297 7.52 -13.80 -8.64
N TYR A 298 6.63 -12.90 -8.23
CA TYR A 298 5.52 -13.23 -7.33
C TYR A 298 4.37 -13.90 -8.09
N VAL A 299 3.75 -14.90 -7.47
CA VAL A 299 2.56 -15.61 -8.02
C VAL A 299 1.25 -15.14 -7.40
#